data_AF-A0A2G5UC99-F1
#
_entry.id   AF-A0A2G5UC99-F1
#
_cell.length_a   1.000
_cell.length_b   1.000
_cell.length_c   1.000
_cell.angle_alpha   90.00
_cell.angle_beta   90.00
_cell.angle_gamma   90.00
#
_symmetry.space_group_name_H-M   'P 1'
#
loop_
_entity.id
_entity.type
_entity.pdbx_description
1 polymer ?
#
loop_
_entity_poly.entity_id
_entity_poly.type
_entity_poly.pdbx_seq_one_letter_code
_entity_poly.pdbx_strand_id
1 'polypeptide(L)'
;MLKLSQIVKKLLKVRFTLKKLRKSVINTFKNSLQNLDINGLIADRKGIWAIDWINNRQEKMLERFVWPKNPKYNNSNADETVDHVLRNARVPLFCTIDDNVSDDFKFNGKLGPMKQLFIRSYGHWVTLNNLMNFDSITIGVDGSRLSVPDLFSFLRHWRTGGSPPIDVSIPAF
;
A
#
# COMPACT_ATOMS: atom_id res chain seq x y z
N MET A 1 23.27 -12.06 29.73
CA MET A 1 23.44 -11.58 28.33
C MET A 1 22.53 -12.38 27.41
N LEU A 2 21.61 -11.74 26.68
CA LEU A 2 20.80 -12.43 25.65
C LEU A 2 21.66 -12.65 24.39
N LYS A 3 21.59 -13.84 23.77
CA LYS A 3 22.25 -14.09 22.48
C LYS A 3 21.68 -13.13 21.41
N LEU A 4 22.51 -12.66 20.48
CA LEU A 4 22.10 -11.76 19.39
C LEU A 4 20.84 -12.26 18.65
N SER A 5 20.73 -13.58 18.44
CA SER A 5 19.55 -14.21 17.84
C SER A 5 18.28 -14.08 18.68
N GLN A 6 18.39 -14.07 20.01
CA GLN A 6 17.29 -13.84 20.95
C GLN A 6 16.91 -12.36 21.04
N ILE A 7 17.89 -11.45 20.94
CA ILE A 7 17.65 -10.01 20.84
C ILE A 7 16.93 -9.70 19.51
N VAL A 8 17.39 -10.27 18.40
CA VAL A 8 16.75 -10.18 17.08
C VAL A 8 15.34 -10.78 17.11
N LYS A 9 15.14 -11.99 17.68
CA LYS A 9 13.80 -12.57 17.84
C LYS A 9 12.87 -11.74 18.74
N LYS A 10 13.37 -11.15 19.84
CA LYS A 10 12.59 -10.25 20.70
C LYS A 10 12.26 -8.95 19.98
N LEU A 11 13.22 -8.35 19.28
CA LEU A 11 13.02 -7.17 18.44
C LEU A 11 12.07 -7.46 17.27
N LEU A 12 12.04 -8.68 16.73
CA LEU A 12 11.10 -9.10 15.66
C LEU A 12 9.68 -9.38 16.17
N LYS A 13 9.54 -9.88 17.42
CA LYS A 13 8.24 -10.06 18.08
C LYS A 13 7.63 -8.71 18.52
N VAL A 14 8.48 -7.73 18.82
CA VAL A 14 8.11 -6.31 18.84
C VAL A 14 7.96 -5.85 17.40
N ARG A 15 6.81 -6.19 16.79
CA ARG A 15 6.26 -5.68 15.53
C ARG A 15 7.10 -4.52 15.00
N PHE A 16 8.13 -4.82 14.19
CA PHE A 16 8.96 -3.77 13.57
C PHE A 16 8.08 -3.09 12.53
N THR A 17 7.23 -2.19 13.02
CA THR A 17 6.78 -1.03 12.29
C THR A 17 8.03 -0.20 12.09
N LEU A 18 8.92 -0.61 11.17
CA LEU A 18 10.04 0.16 10.71
C LEU A 18 9.43 1.39 10.04
N LYS A 19 9.07 2.40 10.86
CA LYS A 19 8.48 3.68 10.43
C LYS A 19 9.37 4.40 9.41
N LYS A 20 10.60 3.91 9.18
CA LYS A 20 11.47 4.29 8.10
C LYS A 20 12.57 3.24 7.90
N LEU A 21 12.39 2.30 6.97
CA LEU A 21 13.50 1.45 6.51
C LEU A 21 14.50 2.33 5.74
N ARG A 22 15.51 2.86 6.45
CA ARG A 22 16.62 3.58 5.82
C ARG A 22 17.63 2.56 5.29
N LYS A 23 18.19 2.85 4.11
CA LYS A 23 19.24 2.03 3.46
C LYS A 23 20.41 1.69 4.39
N SER A 24 20.75 2.60 5.31
CA SER A 24 21.76 2.37 6.34
C SER A 24 21.43 1.21 7.28
N VAL A 25 20.19 1.09 7.74
CA VAL A 25 19.75 -0.01 8.63
C VAL A 25 19.82 -1.35 7.91
N ILE A 26 19.38 -1.40 6.64
CA ILE A 26 19.53 -2.61 5.82
C ILE A 26 21.00 -2.99 5.67
N ASN A 27 21.88 -2.03 5.36
CA ASN A 27 23.30 -2.33 5.20
C ASN A 27 23.94 -2.84 6.51
N THR A 28 23.60 -2.23 7.65
CA THR A 28 24.14 -2.65 8.96
C THR A 28 23.67 -4.06 9.35
N PHE A 29 22.42 -4.42 9.04
CA PHE A 29 21.83 -5.69 9.44
C PHE A 29 21.62 -6.67 8.27
N LYS A 30 22.30 -6.46 7.14
CA LYS A 30 22.04 -7.16 5.87
C LYS A 30 21.98 -8.67 6.05
N ASN A 31 22.98 -9.25 6.70
CA ASN A 31 23.07 -10.69 6.92
C ASN A 31 21.97 -11.22 7.85
N SER A 32 21.54 -10.41 8.82
CA SER A 32 20.45 -10.79 9.74
C SER A 32 19.07 -10.69 9.09
N LEU A 33 18.88 -9.73 8.18
CA LEU A 33 17.62 -9.50 7.48
C LEU A 33 17.46 -10.39 6.24
N GLN A 34 18.55 -10.86 5.64
CA GLN A 34 18.54 -11.66 4.42
C GLN A 34 17.69 -12.93 4.56
N ASN A 35 17.71 -13.56 5.73
CA ASN A 35 17.03 -14.84 5.98
C ASN A 35 15.67 -14.68 6.68
N LEU A 36 15.16 -13.45 6.82
CA LEU A 36 13.90 -13.17 7.50
C LEU A 36 12.86 -12.75 6.49
N ASP A 37 11.66 -13.31 6.59
CA ASP A 37 10.52 -12.83 5.82
C ASP A 37 9.98 -11.52 6.41
N ILE A 38 9.80 -10.51 5.56
CA ILE A 38 9.18 -9.25 5.93
C ILE A 38 7.68 -9.35 5.64
N ASN A 39 6.89 -9.18 6.70
CA ASN A 39 5.43 -9.29 6.61
C ASN A 39 4.74 -7.97 6.28
N GLY A 40 5.37 -6.84 6.60
CA GLY A 40 4.79 -5.53 6.35
C GLY A 40 5.84 -4.47 6.12
N LEU A 41 5.52 -3.50 5.26
CA LEU A 41 6.40 -2.39 4.91
C LEU A 41 5.69 -1.06 5.15
N ILE A 42 6.40 -0.14 5.79
CA ILE A 42 6.05 1.28 5.79
C ILE A 42 7.16 2.03 5.06
N ALA A 43 6.82 2.69 3.97
CA ALA A 43 7.77 3.40 3.13
C ALA A 43 7.28 4.80 2.78
N ASP A 44 8.22 5.73 2.58
CA ASP A 44 7.98 6.99 1.90
C ASP A 44 8.66 6.96 0.52
N ARG A 45 8.61 8.06 -0.24
CA ARG A 45 9.27 8.19 -1.55
C ARG A 45 10.74 7.74 -1.58
N LYS A 46 11.49 7.92 -0.48
CA LYS A 46 12.90 7.52 -0.41
C LYS A 46 13.07 6.04 -0.07
N GLY A 47 12.01 5.38 0.38
CA GLY A 47 11.97 3.98 0.79
C GLY A 47 11.29 3.05 -0.20
N ILE A 48 10.69 3.54 -1.30
CA ILE A 48 9.94 2.67 -2.23
C ILE A 48 10.80 1.57 -2.88
N TRP A 49 12.10 1.79 -3.04
CA TRP A 49 13.06 0.77 -3.48
C TRP A 49 13.03 -0.51 -2.61
N ALA A 50 12.55 -0.41 -1.37
CA ALA A 50 12.43 -1.56 -0.49
C ALA A 50 11.37 -2.57 -0.99
N ILE A 51 10.39 -2.14 -1.79
CA ILE A 51 9.43 -3.02 -2.44
C ILE A 51 10.17 -3.96 -3.39
N ASP A 52 10.96 -3.42 -4.31
CA ASP A 52 11.75 -4.23 -5.25
C ASP A 52 12.75 -5.13 -4.51
N TRP A 53 13.42 -4.59 -3.49
CA TRP A 53 14.36 -5.38 -2.69
C TRP A 53 13.68 -6.56 -1.97
N ILE A 54 12.46 -6.38 -1.46
CA ILE A 54 11.68 -7.46 -0.84
C ILE A 54 11.24 -8.45 -1.91
N ASN A 55 10.59 -7.98 -2.98
CA ASN A 55 10.08 -8.83 -4.05
C ASN A 55 11.17 -9.70 -4.71
N ASN A 56 12.41 -9.19 -4.78
CA ASN A 56 13.54 -9.91 -5.37
C ASN A 56 14.18 -10.96 -4.44
N ARG A 57 13.91 -10.93 -3.13
CA ARG A 57 14.62 -11.77 -2.15
C ARG A 57 13.77 -12.80 -1.43
N GLN A 58 12.45 -12.57 -1.32
CA GLN A 58 11.55 -13.48 -0.60
C GLN A 58 10.43 -13.93 -1.53
N GLU A 59 10.12 -15.22 -1.50
CA GLU A 59 8.99 -15.79 -2.27
C GLU A 59 7.65 -15.40 -1.65
N LYS A 60 7.60 -15.30 -0.31
CA LYS A 60 6.37 -14.91 0.40
C LYS A 60 6.03 -13.45 0.12
N MET A 61 4.84 -13.21 -0.43
CA MET A 61 4.31 -11.86 -0.66
C MET A 61 4.19 -11.07 0.64
N LEU A 62 4.45 -9.76 0.55
CA LEU A 62 4.27 -8.83 1.65
C LEU A 62 2.79 -8.75 2.03
N GLU A 63 2.40 -9.03 3.27
CA GLU A 63 0.99 -8.98 3.66
C GLU A 63 0.46 -7.54 3.70
N ARG A 64 1.27 -6.58 4.14
CA ARG A 64 0.81 -5.21 4.41
C ARG A 64 1.76 -4.13 3.88
N PHE A 65 1.21 -3.12 3.23
CA PHE A 65 1.94 -1.93 2.80
C PHE A 65 1.24 -0.66 3.28
N VAL A 66 2.01 0.25 3.86
CA VAL A 66 1.53 1.57 4.28
C VAL A 66 2.46 2.64 3.76
N TRP A 67 1.90 3.57 3.00
CA TRP A 67 2.56 4.79 2.61
C TRP A 67 1.89 5.97 3.30
N PRO A 68 2.47 6.48 4.40
CA PRO A 68 1.88 7.57 5.17
C PRO A 68 2.09 8.91 4.46
N LYS A 69 1.18 9.86 4.73
CA LYS A 69 1.36 11.25 4.33
C LYS A 69 2.68 11.80 4.81
N ASN A 70 3.45 12.37 3.89
CA ASN A 70 4.66 13.07 4.23
C ASN A 70 4.54 14.55 3.80
N PRO A 71 4.20 15.46 4.72
CA PRO A 71 3.97 16.86 4.39
C PRO A 71 5.23 17.60 3.94
N LYS A 72 6.41 16.98 4.04
CA LYS A 72 7.70 17.60 3.68
C LYS A 72 8.10 17.41 2.22
N TYR A 73 7.36 16.63 1.44
CA TYR A 73 7.71 16.34 0.05
C TYR A 73 6.71 16.99 -0.90
N ASN A 74 7.16 18.05 -1.58
CA ASN A 74 6.49 18.64 -2.73
C ASN A 74 7.31 18.34 -3.99
N ASN A 75 7.75 17.08 -4.12
CA ASN A 75 8.75 16.68 -5.10
C ASN A 75 8.12 16.42 -6.48
N SER A 76 8.89 16.73 -7.53
CA SER A 76 8.52 16.63 -8.95
C SER A 76 8.26 15.22 -9.48
N ASN A 77 8.57 14.15 -8.74
CA ASN A 77 8.44 12.76 -9.18
C ASN A 77 7.32 11.98 -8.46
N ALA A 78 6.32 12.70 -7.92
CA ALA A 78 5.20 12.11 -7.16
C ALA A 78 4.51 10.98 -7.94
N ASP A 79 4.12 11.29 -9.17
CA ASP A 79 3.32 10.43 -10.03
C ASP A 79 4.01 9.12 -10.37
N GLU A 80 5.26 9.19 -10.83
CA GLU A 80 6.08 8.00 -11.14
C GLU A 80 6.25 7.11 -9.91
N THR A 81 6.45 7.72 -8.74
CA THR A 81 6.67 6.98 -7.49
C THR A 81 5.38 6.26 -7.06
N VAL A 82 4.23 6.92 -7.17
CA VAL A 82 2.93 6.33 -6.84
C VAL A 82 2.54 5.24 -7.85
N ASP A 83 2.71 5.48 -9.15
CA ASP A 83 2.48 4.46 -10.18
C ASP A 83 3.34 3.21 -9.96
N HIS A 84 4.63 3.39 -9.64
CA HIS A 84 5.52 2.28 -9.30
C HIS A 84 4.99 1.47 -8.12
N VAL A 85 4.55 2.11 -7.04
CA VAL A 85 4.04 1.38 -5.88
C VAL A 85 2.74 0.67 -6.18
N LEU A 86 1.80 1.32 -6.86
CA LEU A 86 0.53 0.72 -7.27
C LEU A 86 0.77 -0.57 -8.06
N ARG A 87 1.81 -0.62 -8.90
CA ARG A 87 2.16 -1.79 -9.72
C ARG A 87 2.94 -2.88 -8.97
N ASN A 88 3.79 -2.49 -8.02
CA ASN A 88 4.82 -3.38 -7.47
C ASN A 88 4.62 -3.79 -6.01
N ALA A 89 3.86 -3.05 -5.20
CA ALA A 89 3.69 -3.38 -3.78
C ALA A 89 3.01 -4.74 -3.56
N ARG A 90 2.05 -5.10 -4.44
CA ARG A 90 1.34 -6.40 -4.50
C ARG A 90 1.14 -7.05 -3.13
N VAL A 91 0.20 -6.53 -2.35
CA VAL A 91 -0.09 -6.99 -0.99
C VAL A 91 -1.49 -7.61 -0.88
N PRO A 92 -1.66 -8.84 -0.34
CA PRO A 92 -2.96 -9.51 -0.30
C PRO A 92 -3.85 -9.10 0.87
N LEU A 93 -3.31 -8.47 1.93
CA LEU A 93 -4.09 -8.17 3.13
C LEU A 93 -4.44 -6.69 3.28
N PHE A 94 -3.47 -5.79 3.27
CA PHE A 94 -3.73 -4.38 3.58
C PHE A 94 -2.81 -3.44 2.82
N CYS A 95 -3.39 -2.52 2.04
CA CYS A 95 -2.68 -1.45 1.35
C CYS A 95 -3.25 -0.10 1.77
N THR A 96 -2.40 0.85 2.14
CA THR A 96 -2.78 2.26 2.34
C THR A 96 -1.80 3.19 1.65
N ILE A 97 -2.35 4.16 0.90
CA ILE A 97 -1.58 5.19 0.18
C ILE A 97 -2.12 6.56 0.57
N ASP A 98 -1.27 7.42 1.12
CA ASP A 98 -1.63 8.75 1.63
C ASP A 98 -0.62 9.83 1.19
N ASP A 99 0.08 9.61 0.07
CA ASP A 99 0.99 10.61 -0.52
C ASP A 99 0.30 11.35 -1.67
N ASN A 100 0.74 12.58 -1.96
CA ASN A 100 0.15 13.38 -3.03
C ASN A 100 0.65 12.93 -4.41
N VAL A 101 -0.21 13.14 -5.40
CA VAL A 101 0.07 13.05 -6.84
C VAL A 101 -0.37 14.35 -7.51
N SER A 102 0.06 14.57 -8.75
CA SER A 102 -0.42 15.69 -9.56
C SER A 102 -1.92 15.58 -9.85
N ASP A 103 -2.53 16.68 -10.25
CA ASP A 103 -3.94 16.69 -10.64
C ASP A 103 -4.23 15.92 -11.94
N ASP A 104 -3.20 15.75 -12.78
CA ASP A 104 -3.26 15.07 -14.07
C ASP A 104 -2.92 13.57 -13.98
N PHE A 105 -2.51 13.10 -12.80
CA PHE A 105 -2.16 11.71 -12.57
C PHE A 105 -3.34 10.77 -12.90
N LYS A 106 -3.05 9.70 -13.63
CA LYS A 106 -4.01 8.64 -13.97
C LYS A 106 -3.35 7.29 -13.81
N PHE A 107 -4.06 6.38 -13.16
CA PHE A 107 -3.63 5.00 -13.04
C PHE A 107 -4.47 4.11 -13.97
N ASN A 108 -3.81 3.43 -14.90
CA ASN A 108 -4.46 2.53 -15.87
C ASN A 108 -4.11 1.05 -15.63
N GLY A 109 -3.50 0.73 -14.48
CA GLY A 109 -3.16 -0.64 -14.12
C GLY A 109 -4.31 -1.38 -13.43
N LYS A 110 -4.03 -2.62 -13.02
CA LYS A 110 -4.89 -3.40 -12.13
C LYS A 110 -4.33 -3.35 -10.71
N LEU A 111 -5.22 -3.25 -9.72
CA LEU A 111 -4.88 -3.38 -8.30
C LEU A 111 -5.55 -4.61 -7.71
N GLY A 112 -4.82 -5.34 -6.87
CA GLY A 112 -5.30 -6.54 -6.21
C GLY A 112 -4.82 -7.84 -6.89
N PRO A 113 -5.23 -9.00 -6.34
CA PRO A 113 -6.21 -9.19 -5.27
C PRO A 113 -5.71 -8.70 -3.89
N MET A 114 -6.57 -8.03 -3.11
CA MET A 114 -6.28 -7.68 -1.70
C MET A 114 -7.52 -7.54 -0.82
N LYS A 115 -7.42 -7.81 0.49
CA LYS A 115 -8.59 -7.63 1.38
C LYS A 115 -8.97 -6.17 1.59
N GLN A 116 -8.00 -5.28 1.80
CA GLN A 116 -8.28 -3.88 2.15
C GLN A 116 -7.37 -2.92 1.38
N LEU A 117 -7.98 -1.96 0.69
CA LEU A 117 -7.34 -0.87 -0.02
C LEU A 117 -7.87 0.47 0.51
N PHE A 118 -6.96 1.33 0.97
CA PHE A 118 -7.29 2.69 1.37
C PHE A 118 -6.44 3.70 0.60
N ILE A 119 -7.07 4.46 -0.28
CA ILE A 119 -6.49 5.66 -0.87
C ILE A 119 -6.96 6.83 -0.01
N ARG A 120 -6.04 7.51 0.67
CA ARG A 120 -6.34 8.59 1.61
C ARG A 120 -6.34 9.92 0.88
N SER A 121 -5.86 10.99 1.54
CA SER A 121 -6.02 12.43 1.23
C SER A 121 -5.98 12.90 -0.25
N TYR A 122 -5.53 12.08 -1.20
CA TYR A 122 -5.27 12.40 -2.60
C TYR A 122 -5.85 11.34 -3.55
N GLY A 123 -7.09 10.89 -3.31
CA GLY A 123 -7.80 9.92 -4.15
C GLY A 123 -8.47 10.50 -5.41
N HIS A 124 -8.15 11.74 -5.79
CA HIS A 124 -8.79 12.46 -6.91
C HIS A 124 -8.56 11.81 -8.29
N TRP A 125 -7.51 10.99 -8.41
CA TRP A 125 -7.17 10.24 -9.63
C TRP A 125 -7.98 8.95 -9.79
N VAL A 126 -8.68 8.49 -8.74
CA VAL A 126 -9.49 7.27 -8.81
C VAL A 126 -10.76 7.55 -9.60
N THR A 127 -10.87 6.91 -10.76
CA THR A 127 -12.05 6.98 -11.63
C THR A 127 -13.05 5.86 -11.33
N LEU A 128 -14.27 5.97 -11.86
CA LEU A 128 -15.27 4.89 -11.79
C LEU A 128 -14.73 3.59 -12.40
N ASN A 129 -14.04 3.69 -13.54
CA ASN A 129 -13.40 2.54 -14.18
C ASN A 129 -12.33 1.92 -13.29
N ASN A 130 -11.58 2.70 -12.53
CA ASN A 130 -10.63 2.14 -11.56
C ASN A 130 -11.35 1.34 -10.48
N LEU A 131 -12.42 1.88 -9.89
CA LEU A 131 -13.21 1.16 -8.88
C LEU A 131 -13.77 -0.17 -9.39
N MET A 132 -14.32 -0.19 -10.61
CA MET A 132 -14.85 -1.42 -11.20
C MET A 132 -13.78 -2.48 -11.46
N ASN A 133 -12.51 -2.08 -11.63
CA ASN A 133 -11.39 -2.98 -11.93
C ASN A 133 -10.53 -3.32 -10.71
N PHE A 134 -10.72 -2.68 -9.56
CA PHE A 134 -9.97 -2.99 -8.35
C PHE A 134 -10.48 -4.30 -7.74
N ASP A 135 -9.57 -5.25 -7.58
CA ASP A 135 -9.84 -6.53 -6.95
C ASP A 135 -9.58 -6.40 -5.45
N SER A 136 -10.57 -5.84 -4.73
CA SER A 136 -10.53 -5.74 -3.28
C SER A 136 -11.88 -5.89 -2.60
N ILE A 137 -11.86 -6.50 -1.42
CA ILE A 137 -13.05 -6.66 -0.55
C ILE A 137 -13.43 -5.34 0.11
N THR A 138 -12.48 -4.50 0.52
CA THR A 138 -12.81 -3.21 1.14
C THR A 138 -12.00 -2.13 0.47
N ILE A 139 -12.71 -1.13 -0.08
CA ILE A 139 -12.11 0.02 -0.75
C ILE A 139 -12.59 1.29 -0.05
N GLY A 140 -11.64 2.09 0.44
CA GLY A 140 -11.89 3.47 0.88
C GLY A 140 -11.08 4.44 0.02
N VAL A 141 -11.74 5.49 -0.47
CA VAL A 141 -11.11 6.54 -1.28
C VAL A 141 -11.49 7.91 -0.73
N ASP A 142 -10.56 8.55 -0.03
CA ASP A 142 -10.70 9.91 0.48
C ASP A 142 -10.25 10.91 -0.61
N GLY A 143 -10.83 12.11 -0.64
CA GLY A 143 -10.46 13.14 -1.63
C GLY A 143 -10.79 12.78 -3.08
N SER A 144 -11.73 11.85 -3.30
CA SER A 144 -12.18 11.46 -4.63
C SER A 144 -12.95 12.58 -5.36
N ARG A 145 -12.92 12.54 -6.69
CA ARG A 145 -13.78 13.36 -7.58
C ARG A 145 -15.04 12.63 -8.05
N LEU A 146 -15.29 11.41 -7.54
CA LEU A 146 -16.46 10.61 -7.91
C LEU A 146 -17.75 11.30 -7.49
N SER A 147 -18.69 11.35 -8.42
CA SER A 147 -20.02 11.90 -8.19
C SER A 147 -20.97 10.86 -7.59
N VAL A 148 -22.11 11.33 -7.06
CA VAL A 148 -23.18 10.45 -6.58
C VAL A 148 -23.68 9.49 -7.70
N PRO A 149 -23.89 9.94 -8.95
CA PRO A 149 -24.16 9.04 -10.07
C PRO A 149 -23.09 7.96 -10.33
N ASP A 150 -21.81 8.28 -10.15
CA ASP A 150 -20.72 7.29 -10.30
C ASP A 150 -20.83 6.20 -9.23
N LEU A 151 -21.09 6.59 -7.98
CA LEU A 151 -21.31 5.66 -6.87
C LEU A 151 -22.51 4.74 -7.15
N PHE A 152 -23.63 5.28 -7.63
CA PHE A 152 -24.78 4.45 -8.02
C PHE A 152 -24.45 3.48 -9.15
N SER A 153 -23.66 3.90 -10.13
CA SER A 153 -23.22 3.06 -11.23
C SER A 153 -22.31 1.92 -10.75
N PHE A 154 -21.38 2.23 -9.84
CA PHE A 154 -20.52 1.24 -9.18
C PHE A 154 -21.35 0.22 -8.38
N LEU A 155 -22.28 0.67 -7.53
CA LEU A 155 -23.12 -0.22 -6.72
C LEU A 155 -24.02 -1.13 -7.57
N ARG A 156 -24.56 -0.62 -8.69
CA ARG A 156 -25.33 -1.42 -9.65
C ARG A 156 -24.46 -2.51 -10.28
N HIS A 157 -23.27 -2.14 -10.76
CA HIS A 157 -22.32 -3.07 -11.35
C HIS A 157 -21.88 -4.16 -10.34
N TRP A 158 -21.61 -3.75 -9.10
CA TRP A 158 -21.26 -4.64 -8.02
C TRP A 158 -22.37 -5.65 -7.71
N ARG A 159 -23.62 -5.20 -7.59
CA ARG A 159 -24.78 -6.07 -7.32
C ARG A 159 -24.99 -7.15 -8.37
N THR A 160 -24.58 -6.90 -9.62
CA THR A 160 -24.67 -7.88 -10.72
C THR A 160 -23.52 -8.89 -10.74
N GLY A 161 -22.65 -8.91 -9.73
CA GLY A 161 -21.51 -9.83 -9.65
C GLY A 161 -20.26 -9.36 -10.38
N GLY A 162 -20.17 -8.06 -10.71
CA GLY A 162 -19.02 -7.49 -11.42
C GLY A 162 -17.74 -7.32 -10.58
N SER A 163 -17.79 -7.52 -9.26
CA SER A 163 -16.62 -7.44 -8.37
C SER A 163 -16.76 -8.34 -7.13
N PRO A 164 -15.68 -8.61 -6.37
CA PRO A 164 -15.73 -9.44 -5.15
C PRO A 164 -16.70 -8.87 -4.09
N PRO A 165 -17.24 -9.71 -3.17
CA PRO A 165 -18.14 -9.24 -2.10
C PRO A 165 -17.42 -8.26 -1.15
N ILE A 166 -17.99 -7.07 -0.92
CA ILE A 166 -17.49 -6.06 0.01
C ILE A 166 -18.16 -6.22 1.39
N ASP A 167 -17.36 -6.19 2.46
CA ASP A 167 -17.84 -6.02 3.84
C ASP A 167 -17.83 -4.52 4.17
N VAL A 168 -19.00 -3.90 4.19
CA VAL A 168 -19.16 -2.45 4.42
C VAL A 168 -19.10 -2.18 5.93
N SER A 169 -17.90 -2.01 6.46
CA SER A 169 -17.72 -1.46 7.82
C SER A 169 -17.54 0.05 7.73
N ILE A 170 -18.59 0.80 8.06
CA ILE A 170 -18.54 2.25 8.24
C ILE A 170 -17.74 2.52 9.53
N PRO A 171 -16.57 3.18 9.48
CA PRO A 171 -15.88 3.58 10.70
C PRO A 171 -16.73 4.64 11.40
N ALA A 172 -17.10 4.40 12.66
CA ALA A 172 -17.53 5.49 13.53
C ALA A 172 -16.33 6.43 13.75
N PHE A 173 -16.60 7.73 13.62
CA PHE A 173 -15.70 8.88 13.59
C PHE A 173 -14.52 8.85 14.59
#